data_AF-A8S3G0-F1
#
_entry.id   AF-A8S3G0-F1
#
_cell.length_a   1.000
_cell.length_b   1.000
_cell.length_c   1.000
_cell.angle_alpha   90.00
_cell.angle_beta   90.00
_cell.angle_gamma   90.00
#
_symmetry.space_group_name_H-M   'P 1'
#
loop_
_entity.id
_entity.type
_entity.pdbx_description
1 polymer ?
#
loop_
_entity_poly.entity_id
_entity_poly.type
_entity_poly.pdbx_seq_one_letter_code
_entity_poly.pdbx_strand_id
1 'polypeptide(L)' 'MATSKLVKTNEKIAEALTEVFFNIEHGVVDRYIKIEDTFVETYLAKEGETTAEAKERLLQERAQRKQAQREG' A
#
# COMPACT_ATOMS: atom_id res chain seq x y z
N MET A 1 13.95 -15.91 36.95
CA MET A 1 15.09 -14.98 37.06
C MET A 1 14.57 -13.56 37.02
N ALA A 2 15.12 -12.64 37.81
CA ALA A 2 14.70 -11.25 37.79
C ALA A 2 15.24 -10.55 36.53
N THR A 3 14.34 -10.10 35.65
CA THR A 3 14.70 -9.24 34.52
C THR A 3 15.30 -7.93 35.03
N SER A 4 16.51 -7.59 34.59
CA SER A 4 17.18 -6.33 34.93
C SER A 4 16.35 -5.13 34.50
N LYS A 5 16.50 -3.99 35.21
CA LYS A 5 15.92 -2.70 34.80
C LYS A 5 16.32 -2.34 33.37
N LEU A 6 17.54 -2.68 32.94
CA LEU A 6 18.02 -2.44 31.58
C LEU A 6 17.23 -3.23 30.52
N VAL A 7 16.91 -4.50 30.81
CA VAL A 7 16.13 -5.36 29.90
C VAL A 7 14.73 -4.78 29.70
N LYS A 8 14.05 -4.39 30.79
CA LYS A 8 12.72 -3.77 30.73
C LYS A 8 12.72 -2.45 29.96
N THR A 9 13.75 -1.62 30.14
CA THR A 9 13.86 -0.37 29.37
C THR A 9 14.04 -0.65 27.88
N ASN A 10 14.86 -1.64 27.51
CA ASN A 10 15.05 -2.01 26.11
C ASN A 10 13.77 -2.58 25.48
N GLU A 11 13.01 -3.41 26.20
CA GLU A 11 11.71 -3.92 25.74
C GLU A 11 10.74 -2.77 25.41
N LYS A 12 10.62 -1.78 26.31
CA LYS A 12 9.77 -0.59 26.06
C LYS A 12 10.22 0.23 24.85
N ILE A 13 11.54 0.37 24.66
CA ILE A 13 12.08 1.06 23.47
C ILE A 13 11.70 0.27 22.20
N ALA A 14 11.82 -1.06 22.22
CA ALA A 14 11.47 -1.89 21.07
C ALA A 14 9.97 -1.83 20.75
N GLU A 15 9.11 -1.88 21.76
CA GLU A 15 7.66 -1.71 21.61
C GLU A 15 7.32 -0.36 20.97
N ALA A 16 7.84 0.73 21.53
CA ALA A 16 7.62 2.08 21.01
C ALA A 16 8.11 2.26 19.56
N LEU A 17 9.28 1.71 19.23
CA LEU A 17 9.79 1.73 17.86
C LEU A 17 8.88 0.96 16.91
N THR A 18 8.44 -0.24 17.30
CA THR A 18 7.57 -1.08 16.47
C THR A 18 6.25 -0.37 16.18
N GLU A 19 5.65 0.26 17.18
CA GLU A 19 4.42 1.04 17.02
C GLU A 19 4.61 2.24 16.06
N VAL A 20 5.70 3.00 16.24
CA VAL A 20 5.99 4.14 15.36
C VAL A 20 6.21 3.69 13.91
N PHE A 21 6.97 2.61 13.69
CA PHE A 21 7.17 2.08 12.34
C PHE A 21 5.87 1.64 11.71
N PHE A 22 5.04 0.89 12.45
CA PHE A 22 3.72 0.45 11.98
C PHE A 22 2.85 1.65 11.54
N ASN A 23 2.80 2.70 12.36
CA ASN A 23 1.99 3.89 12.07
C ASN A 23 2.50 4.66 10.85
N ILE A 24 3.83 4.77 10.68
CA ILE A 24 4.43 5.42 9.50
C ILE A 24 4.13 4.62 8.23
N GLU A 25 4.31 3.31 8.27
CA GLU A 25 4.05 2.42 7.13
C GLU A 25 2.60 2.55 6.67
N HIS A 26 1.64 2.34 7.59
CA HIS A 26 0.22 2.42 7.27
C HIS A 26 -0.17 3.83 6.79
N GLY A 27 0.31 4.87 7.47
CA GLY A 27 0.02 6.24 7.08
C GLY A 27 0.55 6.61 5.70
N VAL A 28 1.70 6.06 5.28
CA VAL A 28 2.25 6.28 3.94
C VAL A 28 1.47 5.49 2.89
N VAL A 29 1.21 4.20 3.15
CA VAL A 29 0.46 3.32 2.22
C VAL A 29 -0.95 3.86 1.99
N ASP A 30 -1.67 4.23 3.05
CA ASP A 30 -3.03 4.76 2.95
C ASP A 30 -3.10 6.06 2.16
N ARG A 31 -2.13 6.96 2.37
CA ARG A 31 -2.06 8.22 1.60
C ARG A 31 -1.76 7.95 0.13
N TYR A 32 -0.88 6.99 -0.17
CA TYR A 32 -0.60 6.61 -1.54
C TYR A 32 -1.84 6.02 -2.23
N ILE A 33 -2.57 5.11 -1.56
CA ILE A 33 -3.82 4.53 -2.07
C ILE A 33 -4.81 5.63 -2.43
N LYS A 34 -4.99 6.64 -1.57
CA LYS A 34 -5.88 7.78 -1.85
C LYS A 34 -5.46 8.60 -3.06
N ILE A 35 -4.16 8.88 -3.20
CA ILE A 35 -3.63 9.59 -4.36
C ILE A 35 -3.89 8.78 -5.63
N GLU A 36 -3.63 7.47 -5.58
CA GLU A 36 -3.89 6.55 -6.69
C GLU A 36 -5.38 6.51 -7.05
N ASP A 37 -6.28 6.38 -6.06
CA ASP A 37 -7.72 6.38 -6.26
C ASP A 37 -8.19 7.66 -6.95
N THR A 38 -7.80 8.83 -6.43
CA THR A 38 -8.16 10.12 -7.04
C THR A 38 -7.62 10.26 -8.46
N PHE A 39 -6.39 9.81 -8.71
CA PHE A 39 -5.80 9.86 -10.04
C PHE A 39 -6.57 8.98 -11.03
N VAL A 40 -6.88 7.74 -10.64
CA VAL A 40 -7.63 6.81 -11.48
C VAL A 40 -9.03 7.35 -11.78
N GLU A 41 -9.75 7.82 -10.74
CA GLU A 41 -11.09 8.39 -10.88
C GLU A 41 -11.09 9.61 -11.81
N THR A 42 -10.13 10.52 -11.64
CA THR A 42 -10.09 11.78 -12.39
C THR A 42 -9.68 11.58 -13.85
N TYR A 43 -8.76 10.66 -14.12
CA TYR A 43 -8.08 10.61 -15.43
C TYR A 43 -8.26 9.31 -16.21
N LEU A 44 -8.55 8.19 -15.55
CA LEU A 44 -8.47 6.86 -16.19
C LEU A 44 -9.78 6.06 -16.14
N ALA A 45 -10.72 6.44 -15.26
CA ALA A 45 -12.05 5.86 -15.22
C ALA A 45 -12.86 6.28 -16.45
N LYS A 46 -13.62 5.34 -17.00
CA LYS A 46 -14.58 5.61 -18.09
C LYS A 46 -15.93 6.00 -17.50
N GLU A 47 -16.79 6.58 -18.34
CA GLU A 47 -18.14 6.95 -17.94
C GLU A 47 -18.91 5.73 -17.39
N GLY A 48 -19.41 5.85 -16.16
CA GLY A 48 -20.11 4.77 -15.46
C GLY A 48 -19.22 3.74 -14.77
N GLU A 49 -17.90 3.82 -14.86
CA GLU A 49 -16.99 2.98 -14.07
C GLU A 49 -16.76 3.58 -12.67
N THR A 50 -16.77 2.72 -11.65
CA THR A 50 -16.18 3.03 -10.35
C THR A 50 -14.65 3.00 -10.40
N THR A 51 -13.99 3.66 -9.46
CA THR A 51 -12.51 3.64 -9.35
C THR A 51 -11.96 2.22 -9.23
N ALA A 52 -12.65 1.34 -8.49
CA ALA A 52 -12.27 -0.07 -8.34
C ALA A 52 -12.35 -0.84 -9.67
N GLU A 53 -13.44 -0.66 -10.43
CA GLU A 53 -13.61 -1.28 -11.75
C GLU A 53 -12.57 -0.77 -12.75
N ALA A 54 -12.27 0.52 -12.73
CA ALA A 54 -11.23 1.11 -13.56
C ALA A 54 -9.85 0.51 -13.25
N LYS A 55 -9.50 0.34 -11.96
CA LYS A 55 -8.24 -0.31 -11.54
C LYS A 55 -8.15 -1.77 -12.03
N GLU A 56 -9.22 -2.54 -11.87
CA GLU A 56 -9.28 -3.93 -12.32
C GLU A 56 -9.09 -4.03 -13.84
N ARG A 57 -9.79 -3.20 -14.62
CA ARG A 57 -9.61 -3.13 -16.08
C ARG A 57 -8.17 -2.79 -16.45
N LEU A 58 -7.57 -1.77 -15.83
CA LEU A 58 -6.19 -1.35 -16.12
C LEU A 58 -5.17 -2.47 -15.82
N LEU A 59 -5.41 -3.26 -14.78
CA LEU A 59 -4.59 -4.43 -14.45
C LEU A 59 -4.66 -5.50 -15.54
N GLN A 60 -5.88 -5.81 -16.00
CA GLN A 60 -6.12 -6.78 -17.07
C GLN A 60 -5.49 -6.33 -18.40
N GLU A 61 -5.69 -5.08 -18.80
CA GLU A 61 -5.06 -4.51 -19.99
C GLU A 61 -3.53 -4.59 -19.92
N ARG A 62 -2.94 -4.34 -18.74
CA ARG A 62 -1.49 -4.45 -18.54
C ARG A 62 -1.00 -5.90 -18.68
N ALA A 63 -1.76 -6.86 -18.17
CA ALA A 63 -1.43 -8.29 -18.32
C ALA A 63 -1.47 -8.71 -19.79
N GLN A 64 -2.53 -8.33 -20.52
CA GLN A 64 -2.67 -8.60 -21.95
C GLN A 64 -1.53 -7.97 -22.77
N ARG A 65 -1.19 -6.70 -22.51
CA ARG A 65 -0.06 -6.03 -23.16
C ARG A 65 1.26 -6.76 -22.93
N LYS A 66 1.52 -7.24 -21.71
CA LYS A 66 2.73 -8.02 -21.39
C LYS A 66 2.74 -9.36 -22.10
N GLN A 67 1.59 -10.02 -22.24
CA GLN A 67 1.50 -11.30 -22.95
C GLN A 67 1.76 -11.11 -24.45
N ALA A 68 1.11 -10.12 -25.07
CA ALA A 68 1.34 -9.79 -26.47
C ALA A 68 2.83 -9.45 -26.77
N GLN A 69 3.51 -8.76 -25.85
CA GLN A 69 4.96 -8.47 -25.95
C GLN A 69 5.86 -9.70 -25.81
N ARG A 70 5.36 -10.80 -25.21
CA ARG A 70 6.12 -12.04 -25.06
C ARG A 70 5.91 -12.99 -26.25
N GLU A 71 4.78 -12.85 -26.93
CA GLU A 71 4.36 -13.73 -28.03
C GLU A 71 4.72 -13.19 -29.42
N GLY A 72 5.06 -11.89 -29.53
CA GLY A 72 5.58 -11.25 -30.75
C GLY A 72 7.09 -11.13 -30.76
#